data_AF-A0A0L7QRJ1-F1
#
_entry.id   AF-A0A0L7QRJ1-F1
#
_cell.length_a   1.000
_cell.length_b   1.000
_cell.length_c   1.000
_cell.angle_alpha   90.00
_cell.angle_beta   90.00
_cell.angle_gamma   90.00
#
_symmetry.space_group_name_H-M   'P 1'
#
loop_
_entity.id
_entity.type
_entity.pdbx_description
1 polymer ?
#
loop_
_entity_poly.entity_id
_entity_poly.type
_entity_poly.pdbx_seq_one_letter_code
_entity_poly.pdbx_strand_id
1 'polypeptide(L)' 'KVLPRELARELGVSTATVSLYLKLIGKIKKLDKWIPHELNELQKTECQEAYSSLLLRKSREPFLDRIITCNKK' A
#
# COMPACT_ATOMS: atom_id res chain seq x y z
N LYS A 1 -8.21 -7.29 -5.62
CA LYS A 1 -7.36 -8.23 -4.84
C LYS A 1 -6.64 -9.08 -5.86
N VAL A 2 -5.37 -8.82 -6.19
CA VAL A 2 -4.65 -9.57 -7.23
C VAL A 2 -3.98 -10.77 -6.56
N LEU A 3 -4.53 -11.96 -6.75
CA LEU A 3 -3.93 -13.18 -6.23
C LEU A 3 -2.82 -13.63 -7.19
N PRO A 4 -1.61 -13.99 -6.70
CA PRO A 4 -0.55 -14.55 -7.53
C PRO A 4 -0.99 -15.76 -8.37
N ARG A 5 -2.01 -16.50 -7.93
CA ARG A 5 -2.61 -17.63 -8.65
C ARG A 5 -3.43 -17.19 -9.87
N GLU A 6 -4.16 -16.10 -9.77
CA GLU A 6 -4.95 -15.55 -10.88
C GLU A 6 -4.01 -14.97 -11.94
N LEU A 7 -2.99 -14.22 -11.50
CA LEU A 7 -1.97 -13.66 -12.38
C LEU A 7 -1.15 -14.76 -13.08
N ALA A 8 -0.79 -15.82 -12.35
CA ALA A 8 -0.09 -16.98 -12.90
C ALA A 8 -0.92 -17.69 -13.98
N ARG A 9 -2.24 -17.84 -13.75
CA ARG A 9 -3.16 -18.44 -14.72
C ARG A 9 -3.31 -17.57 -15.97
N GLU A 10 -3.44 -16.26 -15.81
CA GLU A 10 -3.58 -15.32 -16.93
C GLU A 10 -2.29 -15.23 -17.77
N LEU A 11 -1.14 -15.24 -17.11
CA LEU A 11 0.17 -15.16 -17.77
C LEU A 11 0.71 -16.53 -18.23
N GLY A 12 0.03 -17.64 -17.91
CA GLY A 12 0.49 -18.99 -18.24
C GLY A 12 1.81 -19.41 -17.59
N VAL A 13 2.21 -18.74 -16.49
CA VAL A 13 3.47 -19.00 -15.79
C VAL A 13 3.24 -19.63 -14.42
N SER A 14 4.30 -20.17 -13.82
CA SER A 14 4.21 -20.67 -12.45
C SER A 14 3.94 -19.54 -11.44
N THR A 15 3.25 -19.85 -10.35
CA THR A 15 3.04 -18.92 -9.22
C THR A 15 4.35 -18.49 -8.56
N ALA A 16 5.38 -19.33 -8.61
CA ALA A 16 6.73 -19.02 -8.15
C ALA A 16 7.37 -17.93 -9.02
N THR A 17 7.21 -18.01 -10.35
CA THR A 17 7.69 -17.01 -11.31
C THR A 17 7.05 -15.65 -11.06
N VAL A 18 5.73 -15.61 -10.86
CA VAL A 18 5.01 -14.37 -10.51
C VAL A 18 5.53 -13.78 -9.20
N SER A 19 5.72 -14.61 -8.17
CA SER A 19 6.18 -14.14 -6.86
C SER A 19 7.61 -13.58 -6.92
N LEU A 20 8.49 -14.22 -7.69
CA LEU A 20 9.86 -13.76 -7.93
C LEU A 20 9.86 -12.41 -8.64
N TYR A 21 9.06 -12.27 -9.71
CA TYR A 21 8.99 -11.03 -10.48
C TYR A 21 8.42 -9.88 -9.65
N LEU A 22 7.38 -10.13 -8.85
CA LEU A 22 6.81 -9.13 -7.94
C LEU A 22 7.84 -8.65 -6.93
N LYS A 23 8.67 -9.56 -6.39
CA LYS A 23 9.79 -9.20 -5.50
C LYS A 23 10.84 -8.35 -6.23
N LEU A 24 11.18 -8.70 -7.48
CA LEU A 24 12.15 -7.95 -8.30
C LEU A 24 11.71 -6.50 -8.55
N ILE A 25 10.42 -6.27 -8.80
CA ILE A 25 9.87 -4.91 -8.99
C ILE A 25 9.54 -4.20 -7.66
N GLY A 26 10.04 -4.72 -6.53
CA GLY A 26 9.88 -4.12 -5.21
C GLY A 26 8.47 -4.25 -4.60
N LYS A 27 7.59 -5.08 -5.17
CA LYS A 27 6.29 -5.39 -4.54
C LYS A 27 6.51 -6.42 -3.44
N ILE A 28 5.88 -6.19 -2.30
CA ILE A 28 6.00 -7.06 -1.13
C ILE A 28 4.60 -7.51 -0.70
N LYS A 29 4.46 -8.79 -0.32
CA LYS A 29 3.20 -9.37 0.14
C LYS A 29 3.03 -9.06 1.63
N LYS A 30 2.01 -8.27 1.97
CA LYS A 30 1.63 -7.95 3.37
C LYS A 30 0.13 -8.10 3.55
N LEU A 31 -0.30 -8.87 4.55
CA LEU A 31 -1.72 -9.15 4.85
C LEU A 31 -2.55 -9.52 3.60
N ASP A 32 -2.00 -10.43 2.78
CA ASP A 32 -2.57 -10.88 1.49
C ASP A 32 -2.77 -9.81 0.40
N LYS A 33 -2.13 -8.65 0.54
CA LYS A 33 -2.08 -7.60 -0.49
C LYS A 33 -0.64 -7.33 -0.93
N TRP A 34 -0.45 -7.02 -2.20
CA TRP A 34 0.83 -6.55 -2.72
C TRP A 34 0.94 -5.04 -2.52
N ILE A 35 1.96 -4.60 -1.79
CA ILE A 35 2.17 -3.19 -1.44
C ILE A 35 3.49 -2.70 -2.09
N PRO A 36 3.57 -1.43 -2.56
CA PRO A 36 4.75 -0.90 -3.25
C PRO A 36 6.02 -0.78 -2.41
N HIS A 37 5.93 -0.76 -1.07
CA HIS A 37 7.08 -0.54 -0.21
C HIS A 37 6.89 -1.20 1.16
N GLU A 38 8.01 -1.68 1.71
CA GLU A 38 8.09 -2.07 3.11
C GLU A 38 8.41 -0.84 3.94
N LEU A 39 7.47 -0.46 4.80
CA LEU A 39 7.72 0.59 5.78
C LEU A 39 8.61 0.04 6.89
N ASN A 40 9.67 0.75 7.24
CA ASN A 40 10.44 0.47 8.46
C ASN A 40 9.64 0.86 9.72
N GLU A 41 10.09 0.45 10.91
CA GLU A 41 9.34 0.72 12.16
C GLU A 41 9.17 2.22 12.43
N LEU A 42 10.19 3.04 12.13
CA LEU A 42 10.11 4.49 12.30
C LEU A 42 9.01 5.10 11.42
N GLN A 43 8.99 4.75 10.12
CA GLN A 43 8.00 5.20 9.16
C GLN A 43 6.59 4.77 9.56
N LYS A 44 6.42 3.58 10.16
CA LYS A 44 5.12 3.13 10.70
C LYS A 44 4.67 4.03 11.86
N THR A 45 5.57 4.31 12.80
CA THR A 45 5.29 5.18 13.95
C THR A 45 4.93 6.59 13.50
N GLU A 46 5.73 7.19 12.61
CA GLU A 46 5.46 8.51 12.02
C GLU A 46 4.11 8.55 11.30
N CYS A 47 3.80 7.52 10.50
CA CYS A 47 2.50 7.39 9.84
C CYS A 47 1.35 7.30 10.85
N GLN A 48 1.55 6.56 11.96
CA GLN A 48 0.53 6.38 13.00
C GLN A 48 0.28 7.69 13.77
N GLU A 49 1.32 8.44 14.10
CA GLU A 49 1.22 9.75 14.76
C GLU A 49 0.53 10.78 13.86
N ALA A 50 0.91 10.85 12.58
CA ALA A 50 0.28 11.72 11.60
C ALA A 50 -1.21 11.38 11.44
N TYR A 51 -1.55 10.08 11.31
CA TYR A 51 -2.93 9.62 11.23
C TYR A 51 -3.74 10.00 12.48
N SER A 52 -3.19 9.77 13.68
CA SER A 52 -3.85 10.08 14.94
C SER A 52 -4.14 11.58 15.07
N SER A 53 -3.19 12.42 14.66
CA SER A 53 -3.33 13.88 14.66
C SER A 53 -4.42 14.35 13.69
N LEU A 54 -4.44 13.81 12.47
CA LEU A 54 -5.47 14.12 11.47
C LEU A 54 -6.86 13.63 11.90
N LEU A 55 -6.94 12.46 12.55
CA LEU A 55 -8.18 11.91 13.07
C LEU A 55 -8.75 12.77 14.20
N LEU A 56 -7.89 13.22 15.13
CA LEU A 56 -8.28 14.14 16.20
C LEU A 56 -8.73 15.50 15.63
N ARG A 57 -8.05 16.01 14.61
CA ARG A 57 -8.48 17.24 13.93
C ARG A 57 -9.86 17.05 13.29
N LYS A 58 -10.08 15.91 12.61
CA LYS A 58 -11.34 15.59 11.92
C LYS A 58 -12.52 15.55 12.89
N SER A 59 -12.33 15.07 14.11
CA SER A 59 -13.40 15.02 15.11
C SER A 59 -13.74 16.38 15.71
N ARG A 60 -12.80 17.34 15.68
CA ARG A 60 -12.99 18.70 16.18
C ARG A 60 -13.56 19.64 15.11
N GLU A 61 -13.06 19.53 13.88
CA GLU A 61 -13.44 20.41 12.77
C GLU A 61 -13.42 19.62 11.45
N PRO A 62 -14.51 19.63 10.66
CA PRO A 62 -14.48 19.10 9.29
C PRO A 62 -13.52 19.93 8.42
N PHE A 63 -12.52 19.28 7.82
CA PHE A 63 -11.53 19.97 6.98
C PHE A 63 -11.29 19.29 5.62
N LEU A 64 -12.02 18.20 5.34
CA LEU A 64 -11.79 17.36 4.15
C LEU A 64 -12.16 18.08 2.85
N ASP A 65 -13.18 18.93 2.89
CA ASP A 65 -13.63 19.79 1.79
C ASP A 65 -12.58 20.81 1.35
N ARG A 66 -11.63 21.14 2.23
CA ARG A 66 -10.53 22.08 1.97
C ARG A 66 -9.26 21.39 1.45
N ILE A 67 -9.21 20.05 1.42
CA ILE A 67 -8.01 19.33 0.99
C ILE A 67 -7.98 19.27 -0.55
N ILE A 68 -6.95 19.88 -1.13
CA ILE A 68 -6.60 19.72 -2.54
C ILE A 68 -5.41 18.75 -2.60
N THR A 69 -5.61 17.58 -3.21
CA THR A 69 -4.53 16.61 -3.43
C THR A 69 -4.03 16.67 -4.87
N CYS A 70 -2.71 16.60 -5.06
CA CYS A 70 -2.08 16.46 -6.37
C CYS A 70 -0.97 15.40 -6.28
N ASN A 71 -0.92 14.52 -7.26
CA ASN A 71 0.07 13.48 -7.42
C ASN A 71 0.47 13.47 -8.90
N LYS A 72 1.77 13.39 -9.18
CA LYS A 72 2.27 13.13 -10.54
C LYS A 72 2.20 11.62 -10.79
N LYS A 73 1.48 11.25 -11.85
CA LYS A 73 1.38 9.88 -12.33
C LYS A 73 2.64 9.45 -13.08
#